data_AF-A0AAN5NC80-F1
#
_entry.id   AF-A0AAN5NC80-F1
#
_cell.length_a   1.000
_cell.length_b   1.000
_cell.length_c   1.000
_cell.angle_alpha   90.00
_cell.angle_beta   90.00
_cell.angle_gamma   90.00
#
_symmetry.space_group_name_H-M   'P 1'
#
loop_
_entity.id
_entity.type
_entity.pdbx_description
1 polymer ?
#
loop_
_entity_poly.entity_id
_entity_poly.type
_entity_poly.pdbx_seq_one_letter_code
_entity_poly.pdbx_strand_id
1 'polypeptide(L)'
;MGYYAVKSGRKVGVFLTWNECEEQVKGFKGAEYKKFNTLNEAENFVGITSIENNIIDNELSEDSNIVFYVDGSFNEKTKNVGYGLVLIIDNEVIIKDLGTTHPHEETSLRNVLGEVKGAIKATDIALANGYKEITIVFDYIGIEKWAKGEWNAKNEVTKYYKKIMKNRMKYMKINFRKVKSHSNDKWNDEADRLAKIGSGTFK
;
A
#
# COMPACT_ATOMS: atom_id res chain seq x y z
N MET A 1 12.03 -17.80 -7.47
CA MET A 1 10.58 -17.71 -7.16
C MET A 1 9.90 -17.11 -8.37
N GLY A 2 8.75 -17.62 -8.81
CA GLY A 2 8.05 -17.09 -10.00
C GLY A 2 6.59 -16.84 -9.70
N TYR A 3 5.98 -15.94 -10.47
CA TYR A 3 4.59 -15.51 -10.33
C TYR A 3 3.74 -16.24 -11.37
N TYR A 4 2.55 -16.71 -10.99
CA TYR A 4 1.63 -17.40 -11.89
C TYR A 4 0.44 -16.51 -12.16
N ALA A 5 0.29 -16.02 -13.39
CA ALA A 5 -0.82 -15.18 -13.80
C ALA A 5 -1.89 -16.02 -14.49
N VAL A 6 -3.16 -15.84 -14.12
CA VAL A 6 -4.32 -16.48 -14.74
C VAL A 6 -5.18 -15.43 -15.43
N LYS A 7 -5.04 -15.26 -16.74
CA LYS A 7 -5.80 -14.32 -17.57
C LYS A 7 -7.24 -14.78 -17.82
N SER A 8 -7.46 -16.10 -17.88
CA SER A 8 -8.78 -16.72 -17.98
C SER A 8 -8.81 -17.99 -17.12
N GLY A 9 -9.80 -18.11 -16.25
CA GLY A 9 -9.93 -19.19 -15.27
C GLY A 9 -11.10 -18.95 -14.32
N ARG A 10 -11.24 -19.80 -13.29
CA ARG A 10 -12.22 -19.61 -12.22
C ARG A 10 -12.02 -18.28 -11.47
N LYS A 11 -10.76 -17.89 -11.27
CA LYS A 11 -10.36 -16.62 -10.69
C LYS A 11 -9.16 -16.06 -11.46
N VAL A 12 -9.31 -14.83 -11.96
CA VAL A 12 -8.27 -14.09 -12.67
C VAL A 12 -7.36 -13.40 -11.65
N GLY A 13 -6.05 -13.42 -11.85
CA GLY A 13 -5.10 -12.79 -10.92
C GLY A 13 -3.67 -13.35 -10.99
N VAL A 14 -2.80 -12.82 -10.13
CA VAL A 14 -1.43 -13.30 -9.93
C VAL A 14 -1.32 -14.09 -8.63
N PHE A 15 -0.75 -15.28 -8.70
CA PHE A 15 -0.56 -16.22 -7.60
C PHE A 15 0.94 -16.49 -7.37
N LEU A 16 1.32 -16.77 -6.12
CA LEU A 16 2.73 -16.99 -5.76
C LEU A 16 3.14 -18.45 -5.88
N THR A 17 2.18 -19.37 -5.89
CA THR A 17 2.42 -20.81 -5.99
C THR A 17 1.67 -21.44 -7.15
N TRP A 18 2.19 -22.56 -7.65
CA TRP A 18 1.52 -23.32 -8.70
C TRP A 18 0.19 -23.90 -8.21
N ASN A 19 0.12 -24.40 -6.96
CA ASN A 19 -1.10 -24.99 -6.41
C ASN A 19 -2.28 -24.00 -6.43
N GLU A 20 -2.04 -22.75 -6.01
CA GLU A 20 -3.07 -21.69 -6.04
C GLU A 20 -3.54 -21.38 -7.47
N CYS A 21 -2.61 -21.31 -8.42
CA CYS A 21 -2.90 -21.11 -9.84
C CYS A 21 -3.68 -22.29 -10.44
N GLU A 22 -3.25 -23.52 -10.14
CA GLU A 22 -3.81 -24.76 -10.65
C GLU A 22 -5.28 -24.91 -10.26
N GLU A 23 -5.64 -24.58 -9.02
CA GLU A 23 -7.03 -24.53 -8.56
C GLU A 23 -7.91 -23.64 -9.44
N GLN A 24 -7.37 -22.58 -10.03
CA GLN A 24 -8.13 -21.65 -10.86
C GLN A 24 -8.30 -22.12 -12.31
N VAL A 25 -7.40 -22.96 -12.82
CA VAL A 25 -7.36 -23.30 -14.26
C VAL A 25 -7.71 -24.75 -14.55
N LYS A 26 -7.49 -25.65 -13.59
CA LYS A 26 -7.66 -27.10 -13.79
C LYS A 26 -9.10 -27.46 -14.12
N GLY A 27 -9.35 -27.94 -15.33
CA GLY A 27 -10.69 -28.30 -15.81
C GLY A 27 -11.58 -27.11 -16.21
N PHE A 28 -11.02 -25.89 -16.29
CA PHE A 28 -11.72 -24.73 -16.81
C PHE A 28 -11.50 -24.64 -18.34
N LYS A 29 -12.59 -24.66 -19.12
CA LYS A 29 -12.53 -24.62 -20.58
C LYS A 29 -12.08 -23.24 -21.06
N GLY A 30 -10.98 -23.17 -21.79
CA GLY A 30 -10.39 -21.89 -22.25
C GLY A 30 -9.59 -21.17 -21.18
N ALA A 31 -8.99 -21.90 -20.23
CA ALA A 31 -8.09 -21.30 -19.26
C ALA A 31 -6.81 -20.78 -19.93
N GLU A 32 -6.43 -19.55 -19.60
CA GLU A 32 -5.21 -18.89 -20.05
C GLU A 32 -4.39 -18.50 -18.82
N TYR A 33 -3.21 -19.09 -18.68
CA TYR A 33 -2.30 -18.80 -17.58
C TYR A 33 -0.83 -18.90 -18.01
N LYS A 34 0.04 -18.17 -17.32
CA LYS A 34 1.48 -18.15 -17.61
C LYS A 34 2.30 -17.84 -16.37
N LYS A 35 3.51 -18.42 -16.30
CA LYS A 35 4.48 -18.12 -15.25
C LYS A 35 5.43 -17.01 -15.69
N PHE A 36 5.70 -16.08 -14.80
CA PHE A 36 6.60 -14.94 -14.99
C PHE A 36 7.68 -14.89 -13.90
N ASN A 37 8.78 -14.24 -14.24
CA ASN A 37 9.88 -14.03 -13.30
C ASN A 37 9.66 -12.80 -12.42
N THR A 38 8.85 -11.85 -12.90
CA THR A 38 8.53 -10.61 -12.20
C THR A 38 7.01 -10.48 -11.98
N LEU A 39 6.63 -9.74 -10.94
CA LEU A 39 5.23 -9.44 -10.64
C LEU A 39 4.62 -8.56 -11.73
N ASN A 40 5.36 -7.56 -12.21
CA ASN A 40 4.90 -6.62 -13.23
C ASN A 40 4.54 -7.31 -14.56
N GLU A 41 5.35 -8.26 -15.03
CA GLU A 41 5.02 -9.04 -16.23
C GLU A 41 3.79 -9.93 -16.02
N ALA A 42 3.61 -10.45 -14.80
CA ALA A 42 2.44 -11.23 -14.44
C ALA A 42 1.17 -10.37 -14.46
N GLU A 43 1.21 -9.19 -13.83
CA GLU A 43 0.11 -8.21 -13.78
C GLU A 43 -0.31 -7.74 -15.18
N ASN A 44 0.67 -7.45 -16.05
CA ASN A 44 0.41 -7.10 -17.45
C ASN A 44 -0.27 -8.24 -18.22
N PHE A 45 0.12 -9.49 -17.98
CA PHE A 45 -0.47 -10.64 -18.67
C PHE A 45 -1.93 -10.88 -18.30
N VAL A 46 -2.30 -10.68 -17.03
CA VAL A 46 -3.69 -10.84 -16.59
C VAL A 46 -4.62 -9.72 -17.07
N GLY A 47 -4.09 -8.68 -17.71
CA GLY A 47 -4.87 -7.47 -18.00
C GLY A 47 -5.23 -6.72 -16.71
N ILE A 48 -4.54 -7.02 -15.60
CA ILE A 48 -4.53 -6.19 -14.40
C ILE A 48 -3.46 -5.12 -14.65
N THR A 49 -3.63 -4.35 -15.72
CA THR A 49 -3.38 -2.92 -15.58
C THR A 49 -4.45 -2.45 -14.62
N SER A 50 -4.03 -1.88 -13.49
CA SER A 50 -4.84 -1.12 -12.54
C SER A 50 -6.15 -0.69 -13.19
N ILE A 51 -7.27 -1.19 -12.67
CA ILE A 51 -8.55 -0.53 -12.97
C ILE A 51 -8.28 0.96 -12.66
N GLU A 52 -8.36 1.79 -13.70
CA GLU A 52 -7.95 3.21 -13.78
C GLU A 52 -6.55 3.52 -14.37
N ASN A 53 -6.20 2.98 -15.55
CA ASN A 53 -5.19 3.59 -16.45
C ASN A 53 -5.82 4.40 -17.60
N ASN A 54 -7.06 4.91 -17.44
CA ASN A 54 -7.73 5.72 -18.47
C ASN A 54 -7.76 7.23 -18.17
N ILE A 55 -6.88 7.70 -17.28
CA ILE A 55 -6.52 9.11 -17.16
C ILE A 55 -5.00 9.12 -16.91
N ILE A 56 -4.29 10.05 -17.53
CA ILE A 56 -2.88 10.42 -17.28
C ILE A 56 -1.82 9.64 -18.11
N ASP A 57 -1.88 9.80 -19.44
CA ASP A 57 -0.67 10.10 -20.25
C ASP A 57 -0.38 11.62 -20.23
N ASN A 58 -0.65 12.28 -19.10
CA ASN A 58 -0.10 13.62 -18.85
C ASN A 58 1.24 13.37 -18.16
N GLU A 59 2.34 13.73 -18.82
CA GLU A 59 3.61 13.93 -18.13
C GLU A 59 3.33 14.83 -16.92
N LEU A 60 3.34 14.24 -15.72
CA LEU A 60 3.26 15.00 -14.49
C LEU A 60 4.36 16.03 -14.55
N SER A 61 3.99 17.31 -14.42
CA SER A 61 4.96 18.39 -14.36
C SER A 61 5.99 18.10 -13.27
N GLU A 62 7.25 18.50 -13.45
CA GLU A 62 8.28 18.33 -12.41
C GLU A 62 7.87 18.97 -11.06
N ASP A 63 6.95 19.94 -11.11
CA ASP A 63 6.42 20.67 -9.95
C ASP A 63 5.14 20.07 -9.36
N SER A 64 4.65 18.95 -9.89
CA SER A 64 3.39 18.34 -9.43
C SER A 64 3.48 17.97 -7.95
N ASN A 65 2.48 18.38 -7.17
CA ASN A 65 2.48 18.14 -5.74
C ASN A 65 1.87 16.78 -5.41
N ILE A 66 2.72 15.77 -5.23
CA ILE A 66 2.32 14.38 -4.97
C ILE A 66 2.28 14.10 -3.47
N VAL A 67 1.06 13.94 -2.93
CA VAL A 67 0.82 13.81 -1.49
C VAL A 67 0.03 12.55 -1.17
N PHE A 68 0.61 11.69 -0.34
CA PHE A 68 -0.05 10.52 0.22
C PHE A 68 -0.48 10.81 1.65
N TYR A 69 -1.78 10.68 1.94
CA TYR A 69 -2.30 10.63 3.30
C TYR A 69 -2.42 9.16 3.71
N VAL A 70 -1.92 8.81 4.89
CA VAL A 70 -1.96 7.44 5.40
C VAL A 70 -2.43 7.41 6.85
N ASP A 71 -3.18 6.38 7.19
CA ASP A 71 -3.64 6.14 8.57
C ASP A 71 -3.79 4.63 8.86
N GLY A 72 -3.85 4.27 10.14
CA GLY A 72 -3.97 2.91 10.65
C GLY A 72 -5.10 2.77 11.66
N SER A 73 -5.80 1.64 11.62
CA SER A 73 -6.89 1.32 12.55
C SER A 73 -6.77 -0.10 13.06
N PHE A 74 -7.20 -0.34 14.30
CA PHE A 74 -7.23 -1.67 14.90
C PHE A 74 -8.62 -1.99 15.44
N ASN A 75 -9.11 -3.17 15.11
CA ASN A 75 -10.35 -3.70 15.64
C ASN A 75 -10.05 -4.63 16.81
N GLU A 76 -10.38 -4.20 18.03
CA GLU A 76 -10.11 -4.99 19.23
C GLU A 76 -10.85 -6.32 19.29
N LYS A 77 -12.01 -6.43 18.63
CA LYS A 77 -12.84 -7.64 18.65
C LYS A 77 -12.31 -8.72 17.72
N THR A 78 -12.03 -8.35 16.47
CA THR A 78 -11.54 -9.28 15.44
C THR A 78 -10.03 -9.43 15.43
N LYS A 79 -9.32 -8.52 16.12
CA LYS A 79 -7.86 -8.35 16.08
C LYS A 79 -7.33 -7.96 14.70
N ASN A 80 -8.20 -7.48 13.80
CA ASN A 80 -7.78 -7.00 12.48
C ASN A 80 -7.12 -5.62 12.60
N VAL A 81 -6.06 -5.42 11.83
CA VAL A 81 -5.43 -4.13 11.61
C VAL A 81 -5.74 -3.70 10.18
N GLY A 82 -6.26 -2.49 10.02
CA GLY A 82 -6.50 -1.85 8.74
C GLY A 82 -5.51 -0.73 8.47
N TYR A 83 -5.23 -0.46 7.20
CA TYR A 83 -4.61 0.79 6.77
C TYR A 83 -5.52 1.48 5.75
N GLY A 84 -5.42 2.81 5.70
CA GLY A 84 -6.05 3.65 4.69
C GLY A 84 -5.02 4.52 4.00
N LEU A 85 -5.25 4.80 2.73
CA LEU A 85 -4.37 5.61 1.90
C LEU A 85 -5.20 6.47 0.93
N VAL A 86 -4.84 7.75 0.81
CA VAL A 86 -5.37 8.65 -0.20
C VAL A 86 -4.20 9.32 -0.92
N LEU A 87 -4.09 9.12 -2.24
CA LEU A 87 -3.17 9.85 -3.10
C LEU A 87 -3.86 11.08 -3.67
N ILE A 88 -3.27 12.23 -3.40
CA ILE A 88 -3.63 13.51 -4.00
C ILE A 88 -2.50 13.98 -4.91
N ILE A 89 -2.83 14.39 -6.12
CA ILE A 89 -1.92 15.09 -7.03
C ILE A 89 -2.60 16.40 -7.42
N ASP A 90 -1.92 17.53 -7.22
CA ASP A 90 -2.41 18.87 -7.58
C ASP A 90 -3.85 19.14 -7.11
N ASN A 91 -4.14 18.74 -5.87
CA ASN A 91 -5.44 18.83 -5.19
C ASN A 91 -6.56 17.91 -5.71
N GLU A 92 -6.27 17.02 -6.66
CA GLU A 92 -7.20 16.00 -7.13
C GLU A 92 -6.94 14.66 -6.47
N VAL A 93 -8.02 13.94 -6.12
CA VAL A 93 -7.92 12.58 -5.60
C VAL A 93 -7.65 11.64 -6.76
N ILE A 94 -6.50 10.99 -6.73
CA ILE A 94 -6.09 10.04 -7.77
C ILE A 94 -6.36 8.61 -7.31
N ILE A 95 -6.02 8.27 -6.07
CA ILE A 95 -6.21 6.92 -5.53
C ILE A 95 -6.80 6.99 -4.12
N LYS A 96 -7.74 6.08 -3.84
CA LYS A 96 -8.10 5.69 -2.48
C LYS A 96 -7.87 4.18 -2.34
N ASP A 97 -7.04 3.80 -1.40
CA ASP A 97 -6.70 2.39 -1.15
C ASP A 97 -6.85 2.05 0.33
N LEU A 98 -7.15 0.79 0.61
CA LEU A 98 -7.25 0.26 1.95
C LEU A 98 -6.82 -1.20 1.96
N GLY A 99 -6.41 -1.68 3.13
CA GLY A 99 -6.16 -3.10 3.29
C GLY A 99 -6.23 -3.56 4.72
N THR A 100 -6.26 -4.87 4.88
CA THR A 100 -6.37 -5.56 6.17
C THR A 100 -5.18 -6.47 6.36
N THR A 101 -4.68 -6.54 7.59
CA THR A 101 -3.68 -7.50 8.02
C THR A 101 -4.00 -7.99 9.42
N HIS A 102 -3.48 -9.16 9.77
CA HIS A 102 -3.54 -9.69 11.12
C HIS A 102 -2.17 -9.55 11.79
N PRO A 103 -2.09 -9.02 13.02
CA PRO A 103 -0.83 -8.97 13.75
C PRO A 103 -0.44 -10.39 14.19
N HIS A 104 0.82 -10.77 13.95
CA HIS A 104 1.36 -12.05 14.41
C HIS A 104 1.68 -12.08 15.92
N GLU A 105 1.73 -10.92 16.59
CA GLU A 105 2.03 -10.80 18.02
C GLU A 105 1.06 -9.86 18.75
N GLU A 106 0.78 -10.16 20.02
CA GLU A 106 -0.14 -9.40 20.88
C GLU A 106 0.44 -8.11 21.47
N THR A 107 1.15 -7.29 20.68
CA THR A 107 1.84 -6.11 21.21
C THR A 107 1.08 -4.80 20.95
N SER A 108 1.45 -3.76 21.72
CA SER A 108 0.98 -2.36 21.64
C SER A 108 1.24 -1.66 20.28
N LEU A 109 1.72 -2.40 19.28
CA LEU A 109 2.05 -1.94 17.93
C LEU A 109 0.90 -2.13 16.94
N ARG A 110 -0.27 -2.59 17.40
CA ARG A 110 -1.43 -2.89 16.55
C ARG A 110 -1.86 -1.68 15.71
N ASN A 111 -1.98 -0.50 16.31
CA ASN A 111 -2.32 0.74 15.58
C ASN A 111 -1.17 1.17 14.67
N VAL A 112 0.06 1.07 15.17
CA VAL A 112 1.29 1.41 14.43
C VAL A 112 1.47 0.54 13.18
N LEU A 113 1.06 -0.73 13.22
CA LEU A 113 1.19 -1.65 12.09
C LEU A 113 0.36 -1.16 10.90
N GLY A 114 -0.84 -0.60 11.12
CA GLY A 114 -1.67 -0.04 10.07
C GLY A 114 -0.98 1.13 9.39
N GLU A 115 -0.49 2.09 10.17
CA GLU A 115 0.23 3.26 9.63
C GLU A 115 1.52 2.88 8.90
N VAL A 116 2.30 1.94 9.45
CA VAL A 116 3.51 1.42 8.81
C VAL A 116 3.17 0.77 7.46
N LYS A 117 2.08 0.00 7.38
CA LYS A 117 1.64 -0.62 6.14
C LYS A 117 1.15 0.41 5.12
N GLY A 118 0.40 1.42 5.56
CA GLY A 118 -0.02 2.55 4.72
C GLY A 118 1.18 3.30 4.11
N ALA A 119 2.17 3.65 4.93
CA ALA A 119 3.39 4.33 4.47
C ALA A 119 4.24 3.47 3.50
N ILE A 120 4.30 2.15 3.72
CA ILE A 120 4.94 1.22 2.79
C ILE A 120 4.15 1.19 1.47
N LYS A 121 2.83 1.06 1.51
CA LYS A 121 2.01 1.02 0.30
C LYS A 121 2.11 2.32 -0.51
N ALA A 122 2.12 3.48 0.15
CA ALA A 122 2.35 4.78 -0.49
C ALA A 122 3.66 4.82 -1.28
N THR A 123 4.74 4.34 -0.67
CA THR A 123 6.05 4.34 -1.33
C THR A 123 6.21 3.23 -2.38
N ASP A 124 5.44 2.15 -2.32
CA ASP A 124 5.33 1.18 -3.41
C ASP A 124 4.63 1.78 -4.63
N ILE A 125 3.48 2.44 -4.43
CA ILE A 125 2.75 3.15 -5.49
C ILE A 125 3.65 4.21 -6.12
N ALA A 126 4.33 5.01 -5.32
CA ALA A 126 5.19 6.07 -5.82
C ALA A 126 6.36 5.57 -6.67
N LEU A 127 7.02 4.49 -6.24
CA LEU A 127 8.11 3.88 -7.02
C LEU A 127 7.61 3.23 -8.31
N ALA A 128 6.47 2.56 -8.27
CA ALA A 128 5.87 1.93 -9.45
C ALA A 128 5.48 2.97 -10.51
N ASN A 129 5.04 4.15 -10.09
CA ASN A 129 4.72 5.28 -10.98
C ASN A 129 5.93 6.17 -11.29
N GLY A 130 7.13 5.82 -10.83
CA GLY A 130 8.36 6.54 -11.15
C GLY A 130 8.50 7.92 -10.48
N TYR A 131 7.70 8.24 -9.47
CA TYR A 131 7.73 9.53 -8.78
C TYR A 131 9.09 9.77 -8.12
N LYS A 132 9.65 10.97 -8.32
CA LYS A 132 10.97 11.35 -7.79
C LYS A 132 10.89 12.03 -6.44
N GLU A 133 9.78 12.69 -6.14
CA GLU A 133 9.51 13.34 -4.86
C GLU A 133 8.06 13.12 -4.45
N ILE A 134 7.84 12.75 -3.19
CA ILE A 134 6.50 12.61 -2.60
C ILE A 134 6.47 13.20 -1.19
N THR A 135 5.28 13.55 -0.72
CA THR A 135 5.02 13.86 0.69
C THR A 135 4.11 12.80 1.31
N ILE A 136 4.51 12.22 2.45
CA ILE A 136 3.67 11.34 3.26
C ILE A 136 3.14 12.13 4.45
N VAL A 137 1.81 12.16 4.57
CA VAL A 137 1.05 12.79 5.64
C VAL A 137 0.50 11.71 6.55
N PHE A 138 0.71 11.85 7.86
CA PHE A 138 0.40 10.83 8.87
C PHE A 138 0.18 11.48 10.23
N ASP A 139 -0.40 10.77 11.19
CA ASP A 139 -0.68 11.29 12.54
C ASP A 139 0.27 10.76 13.63
N TYR A 140 0.98 9.64 13.41
CA TYR A 140 2.00 9.13 14.32
C TYR A 140 3.44 9.44 13.90
N ILE A 141 4.14 10.15 14.78
CA ILE A 141 5.52 10.62 14.55
C ILE A 141 6.53 9.50 14.29
N GLY A 142 6.24 8.25 14.69
CA GLY A 142 7.12 7.12 14.46
C GLY A 142 7.39 6.85 12.98
N ILE A 143 6.43 7.15 12.09
CA ILE A 143 6.55 7.00 10.64
C ILE A 143 7.75 7.77 10.10
N GLU A 144 7.93 9.02 10.52
CA GLU A 144 9.09 9.83 10.14
C GLU A 144 10.36 9.39 10.88
N LYS A 145 10.28 9.23 12.20
CA LYS A 145 11.47 9.05 13.05
C LYS A 145 12.19 7.73 12.79
N TRP A 146 11.46 6.65 12.50
CA TRP A 146 12.09 5.39 12.10
C TRP A 146 12.68 5.46 10.69
N ALA A 147 11.99 6.12 9.75
CA ALA A 147 12.49 6.28 8.39
C ALA A 147 13.81 7.04 8.38
N LYS A 148 13.87 8.21 9.04
CA LYS A 148 15.09 9.03 9.19
C LYS A 148 16.17 8.39 10.07
N GLY A 149 15.81 7.32 10.79
CA GLY A 149 16.73 6.57 11.65
C GLY A 149 16.99 7.21 13.01
N GLU A 150 16.28 8.29 13.35
CA GLU A 150 16.35 9.00 14.63
C GLU A 150 15.84 8.16 15.80
N TRP A 151 14.91 7.24 15.55
CA TRP A 151 14.42 6.29 16.55
C TRP A 151 14.99 4.89 16.34
N ASN A 152 15.22 4.20 17.46
CA ASN A 152 15.62 2.79 17.49
C ASN A 152 14.40 1.89 17.25
N ALA A 153 14.50 1.02 16.26
CA ALA A 153 13.49 0.03 15.92
C ALA A 153 13.71 -1.25 16.74
N LYS A 154 12.82 -1.52 17.70
CA LYS A 154 12.98 -2.61 18.67
C LYS A 154 12.40 -3.94 18.17
N ASN A 155 11.27 -3.89 17.49
CA ASN A 155 10.54 -5.06 16.99
C ASN A 155 10.74 -5.25 15.48
N GLU A 156 10.41 -6.43 14.97
CA GLU A 156 10.62 -6.81 13.57
C GLU A 156 9.87 -5.92 12.57
N VAL A 157 8.65 -5.48 12.88
CA VAL A 157 7.85 -4.58 12.02
C VAL A 157 8.57 -3.24 11.82
N THR A 158 8.99 -2.60 12.91
CA THR A 158 9.68 -1.30 12.87
C THR A 158 11.07 -1.41 12.26
N LYS A 159 11.77 -2.54 12.46
CA LYS A 159 13.08 -2.81 11.83
C LYS A 159 12.93 -2.97 10.32
N TYR A 160 11.93 -3.73 9.90
CA TYR A 160 11.58 -3.93 8.50
C TYR A 160 11.20 -2.61 7.83
N TYR A 161 10.33 -1.82 8.46
CA TYR A 161 9.96 -0.48 8.00
C TYR A 161 11.18 0.42 7.82
N LYS A 162 12.04 0.53 8.85
CA LYS A 162 13.29 1.31 8.80
C LYS A 162 14.19 0.86 7.63
N LYS A 163 14.34 -0.45 7.42
CA LYS A 163 15.14 -1.01 6.32
C LYS A 163 14.58 -0.63 4.95
N ILE A 164 13.27 -0.78 4.76
CA ILE A 164 12.60 -0.46 3.50
C ILE A 164 12.69 1.03 3.21
N MET A 165 12.29 1.88 4.15
CA MET A 165 12.27 3.33 3.93
C MET A 165 13.67 3.86 3.64
N LYS A 166 14.69 3.38 4.37
CA LYS A 166 16.09 3.72 4.07
C LYS A 166 16.50 3.33 2.65
N ASN A 167 16.01 2.20 2.13
CA ASN A 167 16.28 1.80 0.75
C ASN A 167 15.54 2.67 -0.26
N ARG A 168 14.24 2.92 -0.04
CA ARG A 168 13.40 3.71 -0.95
C ARG A 168 13.85 5.16 -1.05
N MET A 169 14.30 5.76 0.06
CA MET A 169 14.86 7.12 0.10
C MET A 169 16.16 7.29 -0.70
N LYS A 170 16.79 6.22 -1.19
CA LYS A 170 17.92 6.32 -2.14
C LYS A 170 17.49 6.64 -3.56
N TYR A 171 16.24 6.32 -3.92
CA TYR A 171 15.72 6.39 -5.28
C TYR A 171 14.65 7.48 -5.47
N MET A 172 14.11 7.98 -4.36
CA MET A 172 13.03 8.96 -4.31
C MET A 172 13.18 9.83 -3.07
N LYS A 173 12.93 11.14 -3.20
CA LYS A 173 12.85 12.05 -2.07
C LYS A 173 11.49 11.87 -1.36
N ILE A 174 11.54 11.63 -0.06
CA ILE A 174 10.34 11.41 0.76
C ILE A 174 10.28 12.49 1.84
N ASN A 175 9.32 13.39 1.68
CA ASN A 175 9.00 14.38 2.70
C ASN A 175 7.97 13.78 3.68
N PHE A 176 8.09 14.16 4.95
CA PHE A 176 7.20 13.70 6.01
C PHE A 176 6.49 14.91 6.61
N ARG A 177 5.15 14.86 6.65
CA ARG A 177 4.32 15.92 7.23
C ARG A 177 3.39 15.33 8.28
N LYS A 178 3.72 15.51 9.55
CA LYS A 178 2.83 15.10 10.64
C LYS A 178 1.62 16.04 10.73
N VAL A 179 0.43 15.48 10.81
CA VAL A 179 -0.80 16.20 11.18
C VAL A 179 -1.25 15.80 12.57
N LYS A 180 -2.13 16.61 13.19
CA LYS A 180 -2.78 16.21 14.44
C LYS A 180 -3.93 15.26 14.07
N SER A 181 -4.07 14.17 14.81
CA SER A 181 -5.27 13.34 14.73
C SER A 181 -6.50 14.22 15.04
N HIS A 182 -7.57 14.09 14.25
CA HIS A 182 -8.78 14.94 14.30
C HIS A 182 -8.53 16.44 14.01
N SER A 183 -7.63 16.75 13.07
CA SER A 183 -7.30 18.14 12.70
C SER A 183 -8.28 18.81 11.72
N ASN A 184 -9.40 18.16 11.36
CA ASN A 184 -10.27 18.54 10.24
C ASN A 184 -9.51 18.61 8.89
N ASP A 185 -8.37 17.92 8.77
CA ASP A 185 -7.75 17.69 7.47
C ASP A 185 -8.59 16.62 6.76
N LYS A 186 -9.39 17.07 5.80
CA LYS A 186 -10.33 16.25 5.02
C LYS A 186 -9.70 14.95 4.52
N TRP A 187 -8.44 14.97 4.10
CA TRP A 187 -7.81 13.80 3.50
C TRP A 187 -7.19 12.87 4.54
N ASN A 188 -6.76 13.41 5.68
CA ASN A 188 -6.43 12.59 6.84
C ASN A 188 -7.68 11.87 7.38
N ASP A 189 -8.80 12.59 7.50
CA ASP A 189 -10.06 12.01 7.97
C ASP A 189 -10.59 10.92 7.01
N GLU A 190 -10.37 11.09 5.70
CA GLU A 190 -10.68 10.05 4.72
C GLU A 190 -9.74 8.84 4.84
N ALA A 191 -8.45 9.05 5.08
CA ALA A 191 -7.50 7.95 5.33
C ALA A 191 -7.86 7.18 6.61
N ASP A 192 -8.23 7.86 7.70
CA ASP A 192 -8.76 7.25 8.93
C ASP A 192 -10.03 6.41 8.65
N ARG A 193 -10.97 6.97 7.88
CA ARG A 193 -12.19 6.27 7.48
C ARG A 193 -11.88 4.98 6.71
N LEU A 194 -10.96 5.05 5.74
CA LEU A 194 -10.52 3.89 4.97
C LEU A 194 -9.83 2.85 5.85
N ALA A 195 -8.99 3.28 6.80
CA ALA A 195 -8.34 2.40 7.75
C ALA A 195 -9.36 1.68 8.65
N LYS A 196 -10.39 2.39 9.13
CA LYS A 196 -11.50 1.82 9.92
C LYS A 196 -12.31 0.81 9.13
N ILE A 197 -12.52 1.03 7.83
CA ILE A 197 -13.13 0.03 6.93
C ILE A 197 -12.22 -1.19 6.82
N GLY A 198 -10.93 -0.98 6.58
CA GLY A 198 -9.93 -2.05 6.49
C GLY A 198 -9.83 -2.90 7.77
N SER A 199 -9.97 -2.29 8.95
CA SER A 199 -9.98 -3.04 10.22
C SER A 199 -11.34 -3.68 10.53
N GLY A 200 -12.42 -3.29 9.82
CA GLY A 200 -13.79 -3.70 10.13
C GLY A 200 -14.35 -3.02 11.39
N THR A 201 -13.79 -1.87 11.78
CA THR A 201 -14.28 -1.05 12.91
C THR A 201 -15.36 -0.06 12.47
N PHE A 202 -15.42 0.23 11.17
CA PHE A 202 -16.48 1.04 10.57
C PHE A 202 -17.78 0.22 10.45
N LYS A 203 -18.90 0.78 10.92
CA LYS A 203 -20.24 0.18 10.83
C LYS A 203 -21.02 0.79 9.68
#